data_AF-B2LSB9-F1
#
_entry.id   AF-B2LSB9-F1
#
_cell.length_a   1.000
_cell.length_b   1.000
_cell.length_c   1.000
_cell.angle_alpha   90.00
_cell.angle_beta   90.00
_cell.angle_gamma   90.00
#
_symmetry.space_group_name_H-M   'P 1'
#
loop_
_entity.id
_entity.type
_entity.pdbx_description
1 polymer ?
#
loop_
_entity_poly.entity_id
_entity_poly.type
_entity_poly.pdbx_seq_one_letter_code
_entity_poly.pdbx_strand_id
1 'polypeptide(L)'
;MPYKYNDTKRHHFKKPTYALNNYGEYNQALKQRGQFDIWISEDIINNWQYDERVYDGTSSSVKYPDSTIEACHYIRLVYKLPLRQAQGLIECLLTKLGMTSLQCPDYTLLSKRLKQLNFTAPRFRKHERPDDKIAAIAIDSTGLKRFCMDGTRKNIKLR
;
A
#
# COMPACT_ATOMS: atom_id res chain seq x y z
N MET A 1 -8.10 42.85 11.29
CA MET A 1 -8.59 42.07 10.14
C MET A 1 -8.85 43.01 8.96
N PRO A 2 -8.02 43.03 7.90
CA PRO A 2 -8.02 44.07 6.87
C PRO A 2 -9.14 43.95 5.82
N TYR A 3 -9.94 42.88 5.87
CA TYR A 3 -10.84 42.50 4.77
C TYR A 3 -12.31 42.95 4.96
N LYS A 4 -12.62 43.70 6.02
CA LYS A 4 -13.99 44.06 6.41
C LYS A 4 -14.53 45.34 5.74
N TYR A 5 -13.66 46.17 5.17
CA TYR A 5 -14.02 47.54 4.76
C TYR A 5 -14.78 47.63 3.42
N ASN A 6 -14.89 46.53 2.66
CA ASN A 6 -15.44 46.53 1.29
C ASN A 6 -16.61 45.57 1.07
N ASP A 7 -17.21 45.03 2.15
CA ASP A 7 -18.29 44.05 2.05
C ASP A 7 -19.52 44.59 1.30
N THR A 8 -19.89 45.84 1.55
CA THR A 8 -21.06 46.51 0.94
C THR A 8 -20.88 46.80 -0.55
N LYS A 9 -19.65 46.76 -1.08
CA LYS A 9 -19.34 47.06 -2.49
C LYS A 9 -19.02 45.82 -3.33
N ARG A 10 -18.94 44.62 -2.73
CA ARG A 10 -18.60 43.38 -3.45
C ARG A 10 -19.61 43.01 -4.54
N HIS A 11 -20.86 43.39 -4.38
CA HIS A 11 -21.94 43.08 -5.33
C HIS A 11 -21.83 43.87 -6.65
N HIS A 12 -21.10 44.99 -6.65
CA HIS A 12 -20.87 45.82 -7.85
C HIS A 12 -19.78 45.26 -8.77
N PHE A 13 -18.92 44.37 -8.28
CA PHE A 13 -17.95 43.69 -9.14
C PHE A 13 -18.64 42.51 -9.82
N LYS A 14 -18.75 42.58 -11.16
CA LYS A 14 -19.21 41.46 -11.97
C LYS A 14 -18.27 40.29 -11.70
N LYS A 15 -18.75 39.22 -11.06
CA LYS A 15 -17.93 38.04 -10.79
C LYS A 15 -17.44 37.50 -12.14
N PRO A 16 -16.13 37.40 -12.38
CA PRO A 16 -15.65 36.76 -13.59
C PRO A 16 -16.11 35.30 -13.58
N THR A 17 -16.94 34.94 -14.56
CA THR A 17 -17.35 33.56 -14.82
C THR A 17 -16.27 32.88 -15.63
N TYR A 18 -15.28 32.29 -14.95
CA TYR A 18 -14.30 31.44 -15.59
C TYR A 18 -14.94 30.07 -15.88
N ALA A 19 -15.11 29.73 -17.15
CA ALA A 19 -15.40 28.35 -17.54
C ALA A 19 -14.09 27.56 -17.46
N LEU A 20 -13.93 26.70 -16.46
CA LEU A 20 -12.80 25.79 -16.34
C LEU A 20 -12.89 24.73 -17.45
N ASN A 21 -12.29 25.02 -18.61
CA ASN A 21 -12.28 24.13 -19.78
C ASN A 21 -11.38 22.90 -19.62
N ASN A 22 -10.62 22.80 -18.52
CA ASN A 22 -9.65 21.74 -18.25
C ASN A 22 -10.18 20.67 -17.25
N TYR A 23 -11.49 20.64 -16.98
CA TYR A 23 -12.07 19.72 -15.98
C TYR A 23 -11.75 18.24 -16.29
N GLY A 24 -11.65 17.89 -17.58
CA GLY A 24 -11.24 16.56 -18.04
C GLY A 24 -9.81 16.21 -17.63
N GLU A 25 -8.85 17.10 -17.92
CA GLU A 25 -7.44 16.94 -17.56
C GLU A 25 -7.24 16.90 -16.04
N TYR A 26 -7.96 17.77 -15.31
CA TYR A 26 -7.94 17.78 -13.84
C TYR A 26 -8.39 16.44 -13.25
N ASN A 27 -9.48 15.86 -13.77
CA ASN A 27 -9.95 14.55 -13.33
C ASN A 27 -9.03 13.40 -13.74
N GLN A 28 -8.41 13.47 -14.92
CA GLN A 28 -7.39 12.49 -15.32
C GLN A 28 -6.18 12.55 -14.38
N ALA A 29 -5.70 13.74 -14.06
CA ALA A 29 -4.60 13.91 -13.11
C ALA A 29 -4.97 13.38 -11.71
N LEU A 30 -6.23 13.54 -11.25
CA LEU A 30 -6.69 12.92 -10.00
C LEU A 30 -6.72 11.40 -10.06
N LYS A 31 -7.16 10.79 -11.18
CA LYS A 31 -7.13 9.33 -11.37
C LYS A 31 -5.70 8.78 -11.37
N GLN A 32 -4.80 9.45 -12.09
CA GLN A 32 -3.39 9.05 -12.19
C GLN A 32 -2.68 9.09 -10.83
N ARG A 33 -3.06 10.00 -9.92
CA ARG A 33 -2.52 10.00 -8.55
C ARG A 33 -2.86 8.73 -7.76
N GLY A 34 -3.94 8.05 -8.10
CA GLY A 34 -4.34 6.78 -7.47
C GLY A 34 -3.89 5.56 -8.27
N GLN A 35 -3.34 5.75 -9.47
CA GLN A 35 -2.75 4.66 -10.25
C GLN A 35 -1.40 4.31 -9.63
N PHE A 36 -1.20 3.03 -9.34
CA PHE A 36 0.07 2.51 -8.86
C PHE A 36 0.47 1.32 -9.73
N ASP A 37 1.74 1.28 -10.10
CA ASP A 37 2.33 0.17 -10.83
C ASP A 37 3.16 -0.66 -9.84
N ILE A 38 3.01 -1.99 -9.90
CA ILE A 38 3.78 -2.92 -9.08
C ILE A 38 4.79 -3.61 -9.98
N TRP A 39 6.06 -3.51 -9.60
CA TRP A 39 7.15 -4.21 -10.23
C TRP A 39 7.66 -5.29 -9.27
N ILE A 40 7.84 -6.50 -9.78
CA ILE A 40 8.47 -7.61 -9.05
C ILE A 40 9.80 -7.87 -9.76
N SER A 41 10.88 -8.03 -8.99
CA SER A 41 12.20 -8.31 -9.57
C SER A 41 12.16 -9.60 -10.39
N GLU A 42 12.78 -9.57 -11.58
CA GLU A 42 12.91 -10.75 -12.45
C GLU A 42 13.62 -11.91 -11.74
N ASP A 43 14.60 -11.63 -10.89
CA ASP A 43 15.28 -12.65 -10.09
C ASP A 43 14.32 -13.38 -9.14
N ILE A 44 13.39 -12.66 -8.55
CA ILE A 44 12.37 -13.22 -7.64
C ILE A 44 11.34 -14.02 -8.42
N ILE A 45 10.97 -13.57 -9.62
CA ILE A 45 10.03 -14.27 -10.51
C ILE A 45 10.65 -15.58 -11.00
N ASN A 46 11.89 -15.53 -11.47
CA ASN A 46 12.63 -16.68 -11.98
C ASN A 46 12.89 -17.72 -10.89
N ASN A 47 13.10 -17.27 -9.65
CA ASN A 47 13.27 -18.13 -8.49
C ASN A 47 12.02 -18.14 -7.59
N TRP A 48 10.81 -18.07 -8.17
CA TRP A 48 9.59 -17.96 -7.35
C TRP A 48 9.21 -19.28 -6.66
N GLN A 49 9.35 -20.39 -7.37
CA GLN A 49 9.03 -21.73 -6.88
C GLN A 49 9.90 -22.75 -7.60
N TYR A 50 10.17 -23.87 -6.94
CA TYR A 50 10.82 -25.02 -7.57
C TYR A 50 9.77 -25.96 -8.14
N ASP A 51 9.96 -26.39 -9.39
CA ASP A 51 9.04 -27.29 -10.10
C ASP A 51 9.11 -28.72 -9.57
N GLU A 52 10.30 -29.18 -9.19
CA GLU A 52 10.52 -30.55 -8.73
C GLU A 52 10.64 -30.61 -7.21
N ARG A 53 9.89 -31.53 -6.60
CA ARG A 53 10.13 -31.91 -5.21
C ARG A 53 11.21 -32.99 -5.15
N VAL A 54 12.46 -32.59 -4.94
CA VAL A 54 13.56 -33.55 -4.71
C VAL A 54 13.44 -34.10 -3.29
N TYR A 55 13.08 -35.37 -3.16
CA TYR A 55 13.11 -36.06 -1.88
C TYR A 55 14.52 -36.62 -1.63
N ASP A 56 15.27 -35.99 -0.72
CA ASP A 56 16.64 -36.36 -0.38
C ASP A 56 16.74 -37.28 0.85
N GLY A 57 15.61 -37.81 1.33
CA GLY A 57 15.54 -38.70 2.49
C GLY A 57 15.67 -38.01 3.85
N THR A 58 15.96 -36.70 3.89
CA THR A 58 16.13 -35.94 5.15
C THR A 58 14.96 -35.00 5.40
N SER A 59 14.40 -34.40 4.33
CA SER A 59 13.13 -33.67 4.40
C SER A 59 12.51 -33.49 3.01
N SER A 60 11.22 -33.17 2.93
CA SER A 60 10.62 -32.77 1.65
C SER A 60 11.24 -31.46 1.19
N SER A 61 11.83 -31.43 -0.01
CA SER A 61 12.36 -30.21 -0.63
C SER A 61 11.41 -29.02 -0.51
N VAL A 62 11.98 -27.87 -0.17
CA VAL A 62 11.23 -26.63 0.03
C VAL A 62 10.70 -26.13 -1.32
N LYS A 63 9.38 -26.17 -1.55
CA LYS A 63 8.76 -25.70 -2.80
C LYS A 63 8.99 -24.20 -3.07
N TYR A 64 9.04 -23.39 -2.02
CA TYR A 64 9.16 -21.93 -2.10
C TYR A 64 10.44 -21.44 -1.42
N PRO A 65 11.39 -20.86 -2.16
CA PRO A 65 12.63 -20.33 -1.59
C PRO A 65 12.35 -19.18 -0.62
N ASP A 66 13.36 -18.86 0.21
CA ASP A 66 13.25 -17.81 1.23
C ASP A 66 12.93 -16.45 0.61
N SER A 67 13.47 -16.15 -0.57
CA SER A 67 13.19 -14.93 -1.35
C SER A 67 11.70 -14.73 -1.64
N THR A 68 11.00 -15.81 -2.00
CA THR A 68 9.55 -15.76 -2.28
C THR A 68 8.76 -15.49 -1.01
N ILE A 69 9.13 -16.14 0.10
CA ILE A 69 8.49 -15.94 1.41
C ILE A 69 8.65 -14.48 1.85
N GLU A 70 9.85 -13.93 1.67
CA GLU A 70 10.18 -12.55 1.99
C GLU A 70 9.39 -11.56 1.11
N ALA A 71 9.35 -11.77 -0.20
CA ALA A 71 8.58 -10.93 -1.12
C ALA A 71 7.08 -10.90 -0.75
N CYS A 72 6.50 -12.08 -0.47
CA CYS A 72 5.11 -12.18 -0.01
C CYS A 72 4.90 -11.43 1.32
N HIS A 73 5.89 -11.47 2.20
CA HIS A 73 5.85 -10.75 3.47
C HIS A 73 5.91 -9.23 3.30
N TYR A 74 6.75 -8.72 2.41
CA TYR A 74 6.81 -7.28 2.16
C TYR A 74 5.52 -6.74 1.56
N ILE A 75 4.95 -7.43 0.56
CA ILE A 75 3.64 -7.07 0.00
C ILE A 75 2.60 -6.99 1.12
N ARG A 76 2.59 -8.00 1.99
CA ARG A 76 1.71 -8.04 3.16
C ARG A 76 1.93 -6.85 4.10
N LEU A 77 3.16 -6.43 4.37
CA LEU A 77 3.48 -5.31 5.26
C LEU A 77 3.06 -3.96 4.67
N VAL A 78 3.31 -3.76 3.38
CA VAL A 78 2.95 -2.53 2.65
C VAL A 78 1.44 -2.31 2.71
N TYR A 79 0.66 -3.35 2.41
CA TYR A 79 -0.80 -3.28 2.43
C TYR A 79 -1.43 -3.54 3.80
N LYS A 80 -0.62 -3.83 4.82
CA LYS A 80 -1.07 -4.15 6.19
C LYS A 80 -2.17 -5.21 6.23
N LEU A 81 -1.99 -6.30 5.48
CA LEU A 81 -3.01 -7.33 5.32
C LEU A 81 -2.83 -8.52 6.28
N PRO A 82 -3.92 -9.08 6.83
CA PRO A 82 -3.92 -10.43 7.39
C PRO A 82 -3.39 -11.46 6.36
N LEU A 83 -2.72 -12.52 6.81
CA LEU A 83 -2.06 -13.49 5.92
C LEU A 83 -2.99 -14.07 4.84
N ARG A 84 -4.24 -14.39 5.18
CA ARG A 84 -5.23 -14.92 4.21
C ARG A 84 -5.60 -13.90 3.12
N GLN A 85 -5.68 -12.62 3.48
CA GLN A 85 -5.94 -11.56 2.50
C GLN A 85 -4.71 -11.27 1.65
N ALA A 86 -3.52 -11.32 2.24
CA ALA A 86 -2.26 -11.18 1.51
C ALA A 86 -2.12 -12.27 0.44
N GLN A 87 -2.44 -13.53 0.77
CA GLN A 87 -2.45 -14.62 -0.20
C GLN A 87 -3.35 -14.29 -1.41
N GLY A 88 -4.62 -13.94 -1.18
CA GLY A 88 -5.54 -13.61 -2.28
C GLY A 88 -5.11 -12.38 -3.09
N LEU A 89 -4.49 -11.38 -2.45
CA LEU A 89 -3.90 -10.24 -3.15
C LEU A 89 -2.74 -10.67 -4.05
N ILE A 90 -1.83 -11.50 -3.55
CA ILE A 90 -0.67 -11.98 -4.31
C ILE A 90 -1.11 -12.85 -5.49
N GLU A 91 -2.08 -13.76 -5.28
CA GLU A 91 -2.68 -14.56 -6.37
C GLU A 91 -3.28 -13.66 -7.46
N CYS A 92 -4.00 -12.61 -7.06
CA CYS A 92 -4.53 -11.62 -7.98
C CYS A 92 -3.42 -10.87 -8.73
N LEU A 93 -2.35 -10.45 -8.03
CA LEU A 93 -1.22 -9.76 -8.64
C LEU A 93 -0.51 -10.63 -9.68
N LEU A 94 -0.18 -11.87 -9.35
CA LEU A 94 0.46 -12.80 -10.28
C LEU A 94 -0.40 -12.99 -11.53
N THR A 95 -1.72 -13.13 -11.36
CA THR A 95 -2.67 -13.24 -12.48
C THR A 95 -2.67 -11.96 -13.35
N LYS A 96 -2.66 -10.78 -12.72
CA LYS A 96 -2.66 -9.48 -13.43
C LYS A 96 -1.34 -9.18 -14.14
N LEU A 97 -0.22 -9.69 -13.63
CA LEU A 97 1.10 -9.59 -14.24
C LEU A 97 1.36 -10.65 -15.31
N GLY A 98 0.37 -11.51 -15.63
CA GLY A 98 0.51 -12.56 -16.64
C GLY A 98 1.29 -13.79 -16.18
N MET A 99 1.61 -13.89 -14.89
CA MET A 99 2.39 -14.98 -14.28
C MET A 99 1.49 -16.14 -13.83
N THR A 100 0.67 -16.68 -14.74
CA THR A 100 -0.36 -17.67 -14.41
C THR A 100 0.19 -19.04 -14.01
N SER A 101 1.44 -19.35 -14.34
CA SER A 101 2.13 -20.57 -13.91
C SER A 101 2.60 -20.51 -12.45
N LEU A 102 2.77 -19.31 -11.90
CA LEU A 102 3.24 -19.12 -10.53
C LEU A 102 2.10 -19.20 -9.53
N GLN A 103 2.37 -19.81 -8.38
CA GLN A 103 1.38 -19.98 -7.31
C GLN A 103 1.82 -19.24 -6.05
N CYS A 104 0.86 -18.62 -5.36
CA CYS A 104 1.13 -18.04 -4.05
C CYS A 104 1.34 -19.16 -3.01
N PRO A 105 2.32 -19.04 -2.09
CA PRO A 105 2.41 -19.95 -0.97
C PRO A 105 1.20 -19.81 -0.04
N ASP A 106 0.67 -20.93 0.46
CA ASP A 106 -0.48 -20.94 1.37
C ASP A 106 -0.16 -20.18 2.67
N TYR A 107 -1.17 -19.52 3.24
CA TYR A 107 -1.03 -18.70 4.45
C TYR A 107 -0.46 -19.47 5.64
N THR A 108 -0.71 -20.78 5.74
CA THR A 108 -0.13 -21.61 6.81
C THR A 108 1.36 -21.85 6.60
N LEU A 109 1.79 -22.05 5.34
CA LEU A 109 3.18 -22.20 4.97
C LEU A 109 3.95 -20.89 5.18
N LEU A 110 3.40 -19.77 4.72
CA LEU A 110 3.96 -18.43 4.98
C LEU A 110 4.17 -18.20 6.47
N SER A 111 3.14 -18.47 7.30
CA SER A 111 3.26 -18.28 8.75
C SER A 111 4.37 -19.12 9.38
N LYS A 112 4.51 -20.38 8.97
CA LYS A 112 5.55 -21.29 9.50
C LYS A 112 6.94 -20.86 9.05
N ARG A 113 7.11 -20.55 7.76
CA ARG A 113 8.40 -20.16 7.17
C ARG A 113 8.89 -18.82 7.69
N LEU A 114 8.00 -17.84 7.87
CA LEU A 114 8.35 -16.56 8.49
C LEU A 114 8.88 -16.73 9.92
N LYS A 115 8.29 -17.65 10.69
CA LYS A 115 8.78 -17.99 12.02
C LYS A 115 10.16 -18.66 11.96
N GLN A 116 10.38 -19.58 11.02
CA GLN A 116 11.67 -20.25 10.82
C GLN A 116 12.79 -19.28 10.42
N LEU A 117 12.45 -18.28 9.60
CA LEU A 117 13.36 -17.25 9.12
C LEU A 117 13.52 -16.06 10.09
N ASN A 118 12.95 -16.15 11.30
CA ASN A 118 13.00 -15.11 12.33
C ASN A 118 12.45 -13.74 11.88
N PHE A 119 11.51 -13.69 10.92
CA PHE A 119 10.84 -12.45 10.55
C PHE A 119 9.79 -12.04 11.59
N THR A 120 9.73 -10.74 11.87
CA THR A 120 8.66 -10.18 12.71
C THR A 120 7.37 -10.13 11.90
N ALA A 121 6.37 -10.94 12.28
CA ALA A 121 5.06 -10.93 11.64
C ALA A 121 4.03 -10.17 12.49
N PRO A 122 3.84 -8.84 12.27
CA PRO A 122 2.85 -8.07 13.03
C PRO A 122 1.44 -8.59 12.75
N ARG A 123 0.57 -8.60 13.77
CA ARG A 123 -0.79 -9.12 13.63
C ARG A 123 -1.76 -8.00 13.23
N PHE A 124 -1.91 -7.77 11.94
CA PHE A 124 -2.90 -6.83 11.42
C PHE A 124 -4.32 -7.28 11.75
N ARG A 125 -5.04 -6.48 12.53
CA ARG A 125 -6.45 -6.73 12.87
C ARG A 125 -7.34 -5.82 12.01
N LYS A 126 -8.51 -6.33 11.60
CA LYS A 126 -9.52 -5.54 10.85
C LYS A 126 -9.97 -4.28 11.61
N HIS A 127 -9.76 -4.25 12.93
CA HIS A 127 -10.05 -3.14 13.84
C HIS A 127 -8.80 -2.64 14.58
N GLU A 128 -7.61 -2.78 14.00
CA GLU A 128 -6.46 -2.00 14.47
C GLU A 128 -6.79 -0.53 14.22
N ARG A 129 -7.39 0.10 15.23
CA ARG A 129 -7.65 1.53 15.18
C ARG A 129 -6.29 2.20 15.11
N PRO A 130 -6.11 3.22 14.24
CA PRO A 130 -5.06 4.19 14.48
C PRO A 130 -5.12 4.62 15.95
N ASP A 131 -3.97 4.88 16.57
CA ASP A 131 -3.91 5.41 17.96
C ASP A 131 -5.07 6.41 18.16
N ASP A 132 -5.94 6.20 19.16
CA ASP A 132 -7.19 6.96 19.33
C ASP A 132 -6.94 8.49 19.44
N LYS A 133 -5.68 8.88 19.67
CA LYS A 133 -5.21 10.27 19.66
C LYS A 133 -5.09 10.88 18.26
N ILE A 134 -4.96 10.08 17.20
CA ILE A 134 -4.72 10.51 15.83
C ILE A 134 -6.06 10.57 15.08
N ALA A 135 -6.47 11.78 14.72
CA ALA A 135 -7.69 12.04 13.97
C ALA A 135 -7.53 11.75 12.47
N ALA A 136 -6.38 12.13 11.90
CA ALA A 136 -6.08 11.92 10.49
C ALA A 136 -4.58 12.00 10.22
N ILE A 137 -4.12 11.28 9.20
CA ILE A 137 -2.78 11.44 8.62
C ILE A 137 -2.99 11.88 7.17
N ALA A 138 -2.37 13.00 6.79
CA ALA A 138 -2.35 13.49 5.41
C ALA A 138 -0.95 13.34 4.85
N ILE A 139 -0.85 12.76 3.66
CA ILE A 139 0.38 12.63 2.88
C ILE A 139 0.22 13.52 1.65
N ASP A 140 1.01 14.58 1.58
CA ASP A 140 1.06 15.47 0.42
C ASP A 140 2.52 15.68 -0.03
N SER A 141 2.73 16.38 -1.15
CA SER A 141 4.08 16.70 -1.66
C SER A 141 4.91 17.55 -0.71
N THR A 142 4.31 18.10 0.37
CA THR A 142 5.01 18.85 1.42
C THR A 142 5.40 17.99 2.62
N GLY A 143 5.03 16.69 2.61
CA GLY A 143 5.46 15.69 3.58
C GLY A 143 4.31 15.04 4.34
N LEU A 144 4.67 14.38 5.45
CA LEU A 144 3.72 13.66 6.29
C LEU A 144 3.17 14.57 7.40
N LYS A 145 1.85 14.83 7.39
CA LYS A 145 1.16 15.66 8.39
C LYS A 145 0.29 14.79 9.28
N ARG A 146 0.47 14.93 10.60
CA ARG A 146 -0.35 14.27 11.61
C ARG A 146 -1.30 15.27 12.26
N PHE A 147 -2.57 14.89 12.31
CA PHE A 147 -3.64 15.63 12.98
C PHE A 147 -4.14 14.80 14.15
N CYS A 148 -4.11 15.38 15.33
CA CYS A 148 -4.63 14.75 16.55
C CYS A 148 -6.07 15.23 16.82
N MET A 149 -6.84 14.46 17.59
CA MET A 149 -8.25 14.78 17.94
C MET A 149 -8.38 16.06 18.77
N ASP A 150 -7.32 16.46 19.47
CA ASP A 150 -7.21 17.73 20.21
C ASP A 150 -6.97 18.96 19.30
N GLY A 151 -6.99 18.77 17.98
CA GLY A 151 -6.73 19.82 16.98
C GLY A 151 -5.25 20.14 16.77
N THR A 152 -4.32 19.44 17.44
CA THR A 152 -2.89 19.68 17.28
C THR A 152 -2.38 19.14 15.94
N ARG A 153 -1.60 19.97 15.24
CA ARG A 153 -0.90 19.61 14.00
C ARG A 153 0.58 19.39 14.29
N LYS A 154 1.11 18.23 13.89
CA LYS A 154 2.55 17.96 13.89
C LYS A 154 3.02 17.60 12.49
N ASN A 155 4.02 18.34 12.01
CA ASN A 155 4.74 17.99 10.79
C ASN A 155 5.78 16.92 11.16
N ILE A 156 5.68 15.76 10.52
CA ILE A 156 6.64 14.68 10.69
C ILE A 156 7.61 14.78 9.52
N LYS A 157 8.84 15.27 9.78
CA LYS A 157 9.93 15.12 8.82
C LYS A 157 10.34 13.66 8.80
N LEU A 158 10.12 12.98 7.69
CA LEU A 158 10.76 11.70 7.42
C LEU A 158 12.25 12.00 7.22
N ARG A 159 13.10 11.48 8.12
CA ARG A 159 14.56 11.49 7.96
C ARG A 159 14.97 10.32 7.08
#